data_AF-A0A1V4VZ47-F1
#
_entry.id   AF-A0A1V4VZ47-F1
#
_cell.length_a   1.000
_cell.length_b   1.000
_cell.length_c   1.000
_cell.angle_alpha   90.00
_cell.angle_beta   90.00
_cell.angle_gamma   90.00
#
_symmetry.space_group_name_H-M   'P 1'
#
loop_
_entity.id
_entity.type
_entity.pdbx_description
1 polymer ?
#
loop_
_entity_poly.entity_id
_entity_poly.type
_entity_poly.pdbx_seq_one_letter_code
_entity_poly.pdbx_strand_id
1 'polypeptide(L)' 'MIRFNCDCGNDNDQEGFDVYVSQIDLCDVLTVICRQCGYTIVELVACYRDTITL' A
#
# COMPACT_ATOMS: atom_id res chain seq x y z
N MET A 1 3.42 -1.39 -11.55
CA MET A 1 3.28 -2.49 -10.56
C MET A 1 4.16 -2.15 -9.38
N ILE A 2 3.57 -1.98 -8.19
CA ILE A 2 4.31 -1.77 -6.94
C ILE A 2 4.83 -3.14 -6.50
N ARG A 3 6.13 -3.23 -6.20
CA ARG A 3 6.75 -4.44 -5.63
C ARG A 3 6.96 -4.20 -4.15
N PHE A 4 6.38 -5.05 -3.32
CA PHE A 4 6.48 -4.99 -1.88
C PHE A 4 7.35 -6.15 -1.39
N ASN A 5 8.41 -5.86 -0.64
CA ASN A 5 9.27 -6.87 -0.03
C ASN A 5 9.20 -6.71 1.49
N CYS A 6 8.92 -7.81 2.19
CA CYS A 6 8.98 -7.86 3.66
C CYS A 6 10.18 -8.68 4.09
N ASP A 7 11.06 -8.11 4.92
CA ASP A 7 12.24 -8.77 5.51
C ASP A 7 11.88 -9.88 6.53
N CYS A 8 10.58 -10.18 6.70
CA CYS A 8 10.09 -11.28 7.51
C CYS A 8 10.34 -12.67 6.88
N GLY A 9 11.00 -12.73 5.71
CA GLY A 9 11.26 -13.97 4.96
C GLY A 9 10.11 -14.41 4.07
N ASN A 10 9.14 -13.51 3.80
CA ASN A 10 8.06 -13.76 2.85
C ASN A 10 8.52 -13.45 1.42
N ASP A 11 9.55 -14.16 0.95
CA ASP A 11 10.15 -13.89 -0.37
C ASP A 11 9.33 -14.43 -1.55
N ASN A 12 8.28 -15.24 -1.30
CA ASN A 12 7.71 -16.08 -2.36
C ASN A 12 6.19 -16.17 -2.50
N ASP A 13 5.39 -15.50 -1.67
CA ASP A 13 3.93 -15.57 -1.82
C ASP A 13 3.34 -14.23 -2.24
N GLN A 14 2.92 -14.18 -3.51
CA GLN A 14 2.01 -13.14 -4.01
C GLN A 14 0.71 -13.05 -3.18
N GLU A 15 0.39 -14.09 -2.40
CA GLU A 15 -0.76 -14.18 -1.49
C GLU A 15 -0.44 -13.85 -0.02
N GLY A 16 0.82 -13.53 0.31
CA GLY A 16 1.25 -13.22 1.68
C GLY A 16 0.96 -11.78 2.13
N PHE A 17 0.40 -10.96 1.25
CA PHE A 17 0.08 -9.56 1.52
C PHE A 17 -1.39 -9.29 1.32
N ASP A 18 -2.03 -8.70 2.33
CA ASP A 18 -3.34 -8.09 2.19
C ASP A 18 -3.17 -6.67 1.65
N VAL A 19 -3.84 -6.39 0.54
CA VAL A 19 -3.81 -5.08 -0.11
C VAL A 19 -5.18 -4.45 0.00
N TYR A 20 -5.24 -3.29 0.63
CA TYR A 20 -6.43 -2.48 0.76
C TYR A 20 -6.22 -1.17 0.02
N VAL A 21 -7.26 -0.73 -0.70
CA VAL A 21 -7.31 0.60 -1.29
C VAL A 21 -8.47 1.32 -0.64
N SER A 22 -8.17 2.46 -0.01
CA SER A 22 -9.15 3.37 0.57
C SER A 22 -9.02 4.71 -0.11
N GLN A 23 -10.14 5.26 -0.56
CA GLN A 23 -10.16 6.61 -1.10
C GLN A 23 -10.33 7.61 0.04
N ILE A 24 -9.45 8.60 0.10
CA ILE A 24 -9.65 9.84 0.86
C ILE A 24 -9.92 10.97 -0.14
N ASP A 25 -10.39 12.13 0.34
CA ASP A 25 -10.89 13.27 -0.47
C ASP A 25 -10.39 13.34 -1.91
N LEU A 26 -9.07 13.51 -2.09
CA LEU A 26 -8.43 13.73 -3.41
C LEU A 26 -7.37 12.69 -3.75
N CYS A 27 -7.22 11.65 -2.93
CA CYS A 27 -6.13 10.67 -3.05
C CYS A 27 -6.61 9.26 -2.74
N ASP A 28 -6.14 8.28 -3.52
CA ASP A 28 -6.25 6.89 -3.12
C ASP A 28 -5.07 6.52 -2.20
N VAL A 29 -5.40 5.97 -1.04
CA VAL A 29 -4.50 5.42 -0.04
C VAL A 29 -4.43 3.90 -0.24
N LEU A 30 -3.24 3.40 -0.54
CA LEU A 30 -2.95 1.99 -0.62
C LEU A 30 -2.29 1.55 0.69
N THR A 31 -2.96 0.63 1.38
CA THR A 31 -2.45 -0.01 2.57
C THR A 31 -2.07 -1.45 2.23
N VAL A 32 -0.81 -1.81 2.44
CA VAL A 32 -0.30 -3.16 2.23
C VAL A 32 0.11 -3.74 3.58
N ILE A 33 -0.45 -4.89 3.95
CA ILE A 33 -0.20 -5.56 5.21
C ILE A 33 0.40 -6.93 4.93
N CYS A 34 1.55 -7.22 5.52
CA CYS A 34 2.09 -8.57 5.52
C CYS A 34 1.31 -9.45 6.50
N ARG A 35 0.68 -10.52 6.01
CA ARG A 35 -0.06 -11.46 6.86
C ARG A 35 0.83 -12.19 7.86
N GLN A 36 2.11 -12.36 7.54
CA GLN A 36 3.01 -13.19 8.33
C GLN A 36 3.55 -12.48 9.59
N CYS A 37 3.88 -11.20 9.48
CA CYS A 37 4.44 -10.42 10.59
C CYS A 37 3.58 -9.22 11.02
N GLY A 38 2.50 -8.93 10.29
CA GLY A 38 1.64 -7.76 10.51
C GLY A 38 2.27 -6.43 10.07
N TYR A 39 3.42 -6.45 9.41
CA TYR A 39 4.08 -5.25 8.92
C TYR A 39 3.18 -4.52 7.91
N THR A 40 2.92 -3.25 8.17
CA THR A 40 1.95 -2.44 7.41
C THR A 40 2.66 -1.25 6.80
N ILE A 41 2.40 -1.01 5.51
CA ILE A 41 2.83 0.18 4.79
C ILE A 41 1.59 0.86 4.21
N VAL A 42 1.60 2.19 4.24
CA VAL A 42 0.53 3.04 3.74
C VAL A 42 1.13 4.05 2.78
N GLU A 43 0.66 4.07 1.54
CA GLU A 43 1.17 4.91 0.45
C GLU A 43 0.03 5.63 -0.28
N LEU A 44 0.32 6.82 -0.81
CA LEU A 44 -0.61 7.61 -1.60
C LEU A 44 -0.34 7.38 -3.10
N VAL A 45 -1.26 6.75 -3.82
CA VAL A 45 -0.97 6.24 -5.19
C VAL A 45 -1.69 6.98 -6.31
N ALA A 46 -2.79 7.67 -6.00
CA ALA A 46 -3.57 8.42 -6.99
C ALA A 46 -4.05 9.75 -6.43
N CYS A 47 -3.11 10.61 -6.00
CA CYS A 47 -3.44 11.98 -5.65
C CYS A 47 -3.62 12.84 -6.91
N TYR A 48 -4.78 13.47 -7.07
CA TYR A 48 -4.95 14.56 -8.03
C TYR A 48 -4.19 15.80 -7.52
N ARG A 49 -2.90 15.89 -7.88
CA ARG A 49 -2.03 17.02 -7.51
C ARG A 49 -2.48 18.36 -8.09
N ASP A 50 -3.22 18.36 -9.20
CA ASP A 50 -3.77 19.58 -9.82
C ASP A 50 -4.88 20.25 -8.98
N THR A 51 -5.48 19.54 -8.03
CA THR A 51 -6.46 20.09 -7.06
C THR A 51 -5.87 20.41 -5.69
N ILE A 52 -4.59 20.10 -5.46
CA ILE A 52 -3.89 20.43 -4.22
C ILE A 52 -3.25 21.82 -4.38
N THR A 53 -4.08 22.86 -4.32
CA THR A 53 -3.60 24.22 -4.03
C THR A 53 -3.33 24.32 -2.54
N LEU A 54 -2.04 24.33 -2.17
CA LEU A 54 -1.53 24.70 -0.84
C LEU A 54 -1.74 26.18 -0.54
#